data_AF-A0A846BLG6-F1
#
_entry.id   AF-A0A846BLG6-F1
#
_cell.length_a   1.000
_cell.length_b   1.000
_cell.length_c   1.000
_cell.angle_alpha   90.00
_cell.angle_beta   90.00
_cell.angle_gamma   90.00
#
_symmetry.space_group_name_H-M   'P 1'
#
loop_
_entity.id
_entity.type
_entity.pdbx_description
1 polymer ?
#
loop_
_entity_poly.entity_id
_entity_poly.type
_entity_poly.pdbx_seq_one_letter_code
_entity_poly.pdbx_strand_id
1 'polypeptide(L)'
;MMIATNRGMTLEEYLNYDDGTDTRYELVNGVLVEMGAESTINTQIAVFLLLCFAQLNIPAYHLGIKQKIIDCQSNAVANLILCTTL
;
A
#
# COMPACT_ATOMS: atom_id res chain seq x y z
N MET A 1 14.11 -6.01 -4.45
CA MET A 1 14.56 -5.93 -5.86
C MET A 1 13.76 -4.85 -6.59
N MET A 2 14.34 -4.15 -7.56
CA MET A 2 13.62 -3.19 -8.41
C MET A 2 13.60 -3.71 -9.84
N ILE A 3 12.43 -3.69 -10.48
CA ILE A 3 12.28 -4.09 -11.88
C ILE A 3 12.01 -2.80 -12.68
N ALA A 4 13.04 -2.35 -13.38
CA ALA A 4 12.95 -1.18 -14.26
C ALA A 4 12.52 -1.62 -15.66
N THR A 5 11.43 -1.04 -16.16
CA THR A 5 10.97 -1.19 -17.54
C THR A 5 11.49 -0.01 -18.38
N ASN A 6 11.93 -0.26 -19.63
CA ASN A 6 12.48 0.78 -20.52
C ASN A 6 11.52 1.95 -20.78
N ARG A 7 10.21 1.69 -20.72
CA ARG A 7 9.15 2.69 -20.58
C ARG A 7 8.50 2.40 -19.23
N GLY A 8 8.38 3.40 -18.36
CA GLY A 8 7.76 3.21 -17.03
C GLY A 8 6.40 2.51 -17.15
N MET A 9 6.12 1.60 -16.23
CA MET A 9 4.92 0.78 -16.21
C MET A 9 3.68 1.62 -15.86
N THR A 10 2.61 1.44 -16.61
CA THR A 10 1.31 2.07 -16.34
C THR A 10 0.57 1.34 -15.21
N LEU A 11 -0.42 2.01 -14.61
CA LEU A 11 -1.28 1.39 -13.59
C LEU A 11 -1.99 0.14 -14.11
N GLU A 12 -2.52 0.18 -15.33
CA GLU A 12 -3.22 -0.96 -15.94
C GLU A 12 -2.26 -2.14 -16.15
N GLU A 13 -1.05 -1.90 -16.65
CA GLU A 13 -0.02 -2.93 -16.80
C GLU A 13 0.37 -3.51 -15.43
N TYR A 14 0.50 -2.69 -14.39
CA TYR A 14 0.78 -3.15 -13.02
C TYR A 14 -0.35 -3.99 -12.43
N LEU A 15 -1.62 -3.60 -12.63
CA LEU A 15 -2.76 -4.36 -12.11
C LEU A 15 -2.89 -5.75 -12.75
N ASN A 16 -2.38 -5.91 -13.97
CA ASN A 16 -2.34 -7.18 -14.69
C ASN A 16 -0.96 -7.87 -14.61
N TYR A 17 0.00 -7.30 -13.87
CA TYR A 17 1.35 -7.84 -13.77
C TYR A 17 1.37 -9.07 -12.86
N ASP A 18 1.92 -10.16 -13.39
CA ASP A 18 2.19 -11.40 -12.68
C ASP A 18 3.53 -11.94 -13.22
N ASP A 19 4.50 -12.13 -12.33
CA ASP A 19 5.81 -12.70 -12.67
C ASP A 19 5.90 -14.21 -12.41
N GLY A 20 4.75 -14.84 -12.11
CA GLY A 20 4.65 -16.24 -11.75
C GLY A 20 5.15 -16.56 -10.34
N THR A 21 5.44 -15.53 -9.53
CA THR A 21 5.84 -15.67 -8.13
C THR A 21 4.77 -15.07 -7.20
N ASP A 22 4.85 -15.37 -5.91
CA ASP A 22 4.01 -14.73 -4.89
C ASP A 22 4.61 -13.40 -4.37
N THR A 23 5.57 -12.84 -5.11
CA THR A 23 6.25 -11.60 -4.74
C THR A 23 5.31 -10.41 -4.93
N ARG A 24 5.21 -9.57 -3.91
CA ARG A 24 4.37 -8.37 -3.96
C ARG A 24 5.23 -7.17 -4.35
N TYR A 25 4.70 -6.32 -5.22
CA TYR A 25 5.38 -5.11 -5.68
C TYR A 25 4.54 -3.88 -5.39
N GLU A 26 5.19 -2.73 -5.29
CA GLU A 26 4.59 -1.40 -5.31
C GLU A 26 5.01 -0.69 -6.60
N LEU A 27 4.06 -0.02 -7.26
CA LEU A 27 4.35 0.81 -8.42
C LEU A 27 4.76 2.21 -7.97
N VAL A 28 6.05 2.53 -8.07
CA VAL A 28 6.63 3.82 -7.67
C VAL A 28 7.17 4.52 -8.93
N ASN A 29 6.48 5.59 -9.36
CA ASN A 29 6.87 6.38 -10.54
C ASN A 29 7.11 5.53 -11.81
N GLY A 30 6.27 4.51 -12.03
CA GLY A 30 6.40 3.61 -13.18
C GLY A 30 7.43 2.49 -13.01
N VAL A 31 7.99 2.30 -11.81
CA VAL A 31 8.95 1.23 -11.50
C VAL A 31 8.34 0.29 -10.46
N LEU A 32 8.50 -1.02 -10.65
CA LEU A 32 8.10 -2.00 -9.64
C LEU A 32 9.17 -2.11 -8.56
N VAL A 33 8.79 -1.81 -7.33
CA VAL A 33 9.62 -1.95 -6.15
C VAL A 33 9.07 -3.11 -5.33
N GLU A 34 9.89 -4.11 -5.06
CA GLU A 34 9.48 -5.25 -4.24
C GLU A 34 9.09 -4.79 -2.83
N MET A 35 7.90 -5.20 -2.40
CA MET A 35 7.40 -4.98 -1.05
C MET A 35 7.96 -6.07 -0.14
N GLY A 36 8.91 -5.69 0.69
CA GLY A 36 9.42 -6.57 1.75
C GLY A 36 8.37 -6.84 2.84
N ALA A 37 8.72 -7.76 3.75
CA ALA A 37 7.93 -7.96 4.96
C ALA A 37 7.83 -6.67 5.78
N GLU A 38 6.66 -6.44 6.39
CA GLU A 38 6.45 -5.31 7.29
C GLU A 38 7.45 -5.36 8.46
N SER A 39 7.99 -4.21 8.85
CA SER A 39 8.86 -4.18 10.04
C SER A 39 8.02 -4.37 11.31
N THR A 40 8.62 -4.97 12.34
CA THR A 40 7.97 -5.14 13.65
C THR A 40 7.55 -3.79 14.24
N ILE A 41 8.38 -2.76 14.07
CA ILE A 41 8.10 -1.40 14.57
C ILE A 41 6.88 -0.81 13.87
N ASN A 42 6.81 -0.91 12.54
CA ASN A 42 5.65 -0.42 11.79
C ASN A 42 4.37 -1.15 12.20
N THR A 43 4.46 -2.46 12.45
CA THR A 43 3.32 -3.26 12.95
C THR A 43 2.87 -2.77 14.32
N GLN A 44 3.80 -2.49 15.24
CA GLN A 44 3.49 -1.94 16.56
C GLN A 44 2.82 -0.56 16.46
N ILE A 45 3.34 0.32 15.59
CA ILE A 45 2.75 1.64 15.34
C ILE A 45 1.32 1.50 14.78
N ALA A 46 1.10 0.61 13.80
CA ALA A 46 -0.22 0.39 13.22
C ALA A 46 -1.23 -0.12 14.26
N VAL A 47 -0.83 -1.05 15.14
CA VAL A 47 -1.68 -1.54 16.23
C VAL A 47 -1.98 -0.44 17.24
N PHE A 48 -0.97 0.36 17.63
CA PHE A 48 -1.16 1.49 18.53
C PHE A 48 -2.20 2.48 17.97
N LEU A 49 -2.05 2.87 16.71
CA LEU A 49 -2.98 3.79 16.05
C LEU A 49 -4.40 3.21 15.95
N LEU A 50 -4.53 1.92 15.61
CA LEU A 50 -5.82 1.23 15.59
C LEU A 50 -6.52 1.30 16.96
N LEU A 51 -5.78 1.05 18.04
CA LEU A 51 -6.31 1.11 19.40
C LEU A 51 -6.73 2.54 19.79
N CYS A 52 -5.93 3.55 19.42
CA CYS A 52 -6.30 4.95 19.65
C CYS A 52 -7.60 5.32 18.92
N PHE A 53 -7.77 4.92 17.66
CA PHE A 53 -9.00 5.20 16.91
C PHE A 53 -10.21 4.43 17.45
N ALA A 54 -10.00 3.19 17.90
CA ALA A 54 -11.06 2.42 18.56
C ALA A 54 -11.54 3.13 19.85
N GLN A 55 -10.62 3.74 20.62
CA GLN A 55 -10.97 4.52 21.83
C GLN A 55 -11.77 5.79 21.50
N LEU A 56 -11.65 6.35 20.31
CA LEU A 56 -12.43 7.51 19.85
C LEU A 56 -13.86 7.14 19.42
N ASN A 57 -14.30 5.90 19.65
CA ASN A 57 -15.61 5.38 19.22
C ASN A 57 -15.82 5.47 17.69
N ILE A 58 -14.75 5.38 16.91
CA ILE A 58 -14.87 5.28 15.46
C ILE A 58 -15.43 3.89 15.13
N PRO A 59 -16.56 3.79 14.39
CA PRO A 59 -17.12 2.51 14.02
C PRO A 59 -16.11 1.65 13.26
N ALA A 60 -16.05 0.36 13.60
CA ALA A 60 -15.04 -0.55 13.06
C ALA A 60 -15.01 -0.64 11.52
N TYR A 61 -16.14 -0.41 10.85
CA TYR A 61 -16.22 -0.40 9.39
C TYR A 61 -15.55 0.82 8.73
N HIS A 62 -15.21 1.85 9.51
CA HIS A 62 -14.37 2.97 9.08
C HIS A 62 -12.87 2.72 9.36
N LEU A 63 -12.53 1.67 10.09
CA LEU A 63 -11.14 1.32 10.41
C LEU A 63 -10.66 0.21 9.48
N GLY A 64 -9.52 0.42 8.84
CA GLY A 64 -8.95 -0.54 7.91
C GLY A 64 -7.43 -0.48 7.91
N ILE A 65 -6.79 -1.65 7.88
CA ILE A 65 -5.34 -1.79 7.71
C ILE A 65 -5.07 -2.16 6.26
N LYS A 66 -4.10 -1.49 5.62
CA LYS A 66 -3.67 -1.77 4.23
C LYS A 66 -4.84 -1.81 3.23
N GLN A 67 -5.77 -0.86 3.35
CA GLN A 67 -6.89 -0.75 2.42
C GLN A 67 -6.38 -0.36 1.03
N LYS A 68 -6.74 -1.14 0.02
CA LYS A 68 -6.45 -0.83 -1.38
C LYS A 68 -7.48 0.18 -1.86
N ILE A 69 -7.05 1.43 -2.03
CA ILE A 69 -7.88 2.45 -2.70
C ILE A 69 -7.67 2.27 -4.20
N ILE A 70 -8.75 1.97 -4.91
CA ILE A 70 -8.79 2.04 -6.37
C ILE A 70 -9.25 3.47 -6.66
N ASP A 71 -8.30 4.36 -6.94
CA ASP A 71 -8.63 5.70 -7.42
C ASP A 71 -8.98 5.60 -8.91
N CYS A 72 -10.23 5.91 -9.24
CA CYS A 72 -10.70 5.96 -10.63
C CYS A 72 -10.24 7.24 -11.37
N GLN A 73 -9.68 8.21 -10.64
CA GLN A 73 -9.33 9.56 -11.14
C GLN A 73 -7.82 9.86 -11.08
N SER A 74 -7.01 9.06 -10.39
CA SER A 74 -5.54 9.15 -10.44
C SER A 74 -4.89 7.78 -10.60
N ASN A 75 -3.86 7.70 -11.45
CA ASN A 75 -3.12 6.48 -11.76
C ASN A 75 -2.19 6.01 -10.63
N ALA A 76 -2.59 6.15 -9.36
CA ALA A 76 -1.79 5.78 -8.21
C ALA A 76 -2.58 4.88 -7.25
N VAL A 77 -2.15 3.63 -7.10
CA VAL A 77 -2.59 2.79 -5.98
C VAL A 77 -1.77 3.23 -4.77
N ALA A 78 -2.19 4.30 -4.12
CA ALA A 78 -1.63 4.66 -2.83
C ALA A 78 -2.15 3.67 -1.79
N ASN A 79 -1.28 2.78 -1.30
CA ASN A 79 -1.50 2.16 -0.01
C ASN A 79 -1.62 3.30 1.00
N LEU A 80 -2.83 3.51 1.56
CA LEU A 80 -3.00 4.38 2.71
C LEU A 80 -2.36 3.67 3.92
N ILE A 81 -1.03 3.72 3.98
CA ILE A 81 -0.30 3.55 5.23
C ILE A 81 -0.67 4.79 6.04
N LEU A 82 -1.24 4.53 7.20
CA LEU A 82 -1.64 5.53 8.19
C LEU A 82 -0.38 6.21 8.74
N CYS A 83 0.21 7.09 7.93
CA CYS A 83 1.39 7.89 8.24
C CYS A 83 1.45 9.02 7.20
N THR A 84 0.82 10.15 7.50
CA THR A 84 1.21 11.54 7.14
C THR A 84 0.01 12.48 7.19
N THR A 85 -0.43 12.81 8.41
CA THR A 85 -0.83 14.20 8.76
C THR A 85 -0.75 14.37 10.28
N LEU A 86 0.48 14.45 10.77
CA LEU A 86 0.91 15.46 11.73
C LEU A 86 2.08 16.20 11.09
#